data_AF-I9ULL4-F1
#
_entry.id   AF-I9ULL4-F1
#
_cell.length_a   1.000
_cell.length_b   1.000
_cell.length_c   1.000
_cell.angle_alpha   90.00
_cell.angle_beta   90.00
_cell.angle_gamma   90.00
#
_symmetry.space_group_name_H-M   'P 1'
#
loop_
_entity.id
_entity.type
_entity.pdbx_description
1 polymer ?
#
loop_
_entity_poly.entity_id
_entity_poly.type
_entity_poly.pdbx_seq_one_letter_code
_entity_poly.pdbx_strand_id
1 'polypeptide(L)'
;MQDLQDFKNDITLILSKDRLETYDNLEQYKENLKLISLITPKISNLEIYLRNALDYCLTQIKGNEWVFDEVSLIPLIEELKDKKKEITHSLVLSKMSLEAVIKLIFFYKLEG
;
A
#
# COMPACT_ATOMS: atom_id res chain seq x y z
N MET A 1 10.88 32.70 8.04
CA MET A 1 10.33 32.05 6.81
C MET A 1 11.45 31.65 5.84
N GLN A 2 12.60 32.35 5.84
CA GLN A 2 13.83 31.95 5.15
C GLN A 2 14.31 30.54 5.57
N ASP A 3 14.30 30.24 6.87
CA ASP A 3 14.76 28.95 7.42
C ASP A 3 14.01 27.72 6.87
N LEU A 4 12.72 27.86 6.54
CA LEU A 4 11.94 26.78 5.94
C LEU A 4 12.27 26.58 4.46
N GLN A 5 12.64 27.65 3.76
CA GLN A 5 13.10 27.55 2.36
C GLN A 5 14.47 26.89 2.31
N ASP A 6 15.37 27.25 3.22
CA ASP A 6 16.71 26.66 3.30
C ASP A 6 16.61 25.16 3.64
N PHE A 7 15.72 24.77 4.56
CA PHE A 7 15.42 23.37 4.86
C PHE A 7 14.90 22.59 3.64
N LYS A 8 13.97 23.17 2.88
CA LYS A 8 13.37 22.52 1.69
C LYS A 8 14.36 22.32 0.54
N ASN A 9 15.44 23.09 0.51
CA ASN A 9 16.42 23.05 -0.58
C ASN A 9 17.67 22.22 -0.23
N ASP A 10 17.88 21.91 1.05
CA ASP A 10 19.00 21.06 1.48
C ASP A 10 18.56 19.61 1.69
N ILE A 11 18.92 18.74 0.73
CA ILE A 11 18.65 17.31 0.79
C ILE A 11 19.25 16.64 2.03
N THR A 12 20.32 17.20 2.59
CA THR A 12 20.98 16.71 3.82
C THR A 12 20.10 16.95 5.04
N LEU A 13 19.44 18.11 5.08
CA LEU A 13 18.46 18.43 6.13
C LEU A 13 17.19 17.61 5.96
N ILE A 14 16.71 17.46 4.71
CA ILE A 14 15.55 16.61 4.39
C ILE A 14 15.80 15.16 4.80
N LEU A 15 16.99 14.63 4.53
CA LEU A 15 17.35 13.26 4.86
C LEU A 15 17.77 13.08 6.31
N SER A 16 18.05 14.13 7.07
CA SER A 16 18.71 14.04 8.37
C SER A 16 20.08 13.35 8.32
N LYS A 17 20.92 13.68 9.30
CA LYS A 17 22.26 13.11 9.40
C LYS A 17 22.20 11.59 9.62
N ASP A 18 21.33 11.13 10.51
CA ASP A 18 21.21 9.72 10.86
C ASP A 18 20.85 8.82 9.66
N ARG A 19 19.96 9.26 8.74
CA ARG A 19 19.68 8.44 7.55
C ARG A 19 20.84 8.48 6.56
N LEU A 20 21.53 9.61 6.43
CA LEU A 20 22.72 9.69 5.58
C LEU A 20 23.85 8.81 6.08
N GLU A 21 24.02 8.66 7.40
CA GLU A 21 25.01 7.76 8.00
C GLU A 21 24.74 6.27 7.69
N THR A 22 23.51 5.91 7.30
CA THR A 22 23.18 4.55 6.81
C THR A 22 23.58 4.30 5.35
N TYR A 23 23.99 5.35 4.63
CA TYR A 23 24.49 5.28 3.26
C TYR A 23 25.98 5.62 3.22
N ASP A 24 26.71 5.00 2.30
CA ASP A 24 28.12 5.33 2.07
C ASP A 24 28.27 6.76 1.51
N ASN A 25 27.30 7.22 0.72
CA ASN A 25 27.21 8.57 0.18
C ASN A 25 25.81 8.88 -0.40
N LEU A 26 25.61 10.15 -0.81
CA LEU A 26 24.37 10.63 -1.40
C LEU A 26 24.04 9.98 -2.77
N GLU A 27 25.03 9.53 -3.54
CA GLU A 27 24.77 8.84 -4.81
C GLU A 27 24.12 7.48 -4.58
N GLN A 28 24.54 6.71 -3.56
CA GLN A 28 23.89 5.45 -3.20
C GLN A 28 22.41 5.64 -2.86
N TYR A 29 22.07 6.72 -2.12
CA TYR A 29 20.67 7.09 -1.89
C TYR A 29 19.91 7.35 -3.19
N LYS A 30 20.49 8.11 -4.13
CA LYS A 30 19.87 8.37 -5.45
C LYS A 30 19.72 7.09 -6.28
N GLU A 31 20.69 6.18 -6.24
CA GLU A 31 20.60 4.87 -6.90
C GLU A 31 19.47 4.02 -6.32
N ASN A 32 19.30 4.02 -4.99
CA ASN A 32 18.16 3.37 -4.34
C ASN A 32 16.83 3.96 -4.81
N LEU A 33 16.73 5.30 -4.94
CA LEU A 33 15.53 5.93 -5.51
C LEU A 33 15.27 5.50 -6.96
N LYS A 34 16.31 5.40 -7.80
CA LYS A 34 16.18 4.88 -9.17
C LYS A 34 15.68 3.45 -9.15
N LEU A 35 16.22 2.59 -8.29
CA LEU A 35 15.76 1.20 -8.14
C LEU A 35 14.29 1.14 -7.70
N ILE A 36 13.89 1.95 -6.71
CA ILE A 36 12.50 2.07 -6.25
C ILE A 36 11.59 2.45 -7.43
N SER A 37 11.99 3.43 -8.25
CA SER A 37 11.20 3.84 -9.42
C SER A 37 11.03 2.71 -10.45
N LEU A 38 12.04 1.86 -10.62
CA LEU A 38 12.02 0.73 -11.55
C LEU A 38 11.17 -0.44 -11.03
N ILE A 39 11.18 -0.69 -9.71
CA ILE A 39 10.48 -1.84 -9.13
C ILE A 39 9.02 -1.53 -8.78
N THR A 40 8.67 -0.27 -8.49
CA THR A 40 7.33 0.14 -8.08
C THR A 40 6.23 -0.38 -9.01
N PRO A 41 6.33 -0.26 -10.37
CA PRO A 41 5.31 -0.79 -11.26
C PRO A 41 5.12 -2.30 -11.15
N LYS A 42 6.20 -3.05 -10.92
CA LYS A 42 6.14 -4.51 -10.74
C LYS A 42 5.42 -4.88 -9.45
N ILE A 43 5.70 -4.16 -8.36
CA ILE A 43 5.02 -4.34 -7.07
C ILE A 43 3.54 -3.98 -7.21
N SER A 44 3.21 -2.87 -7.88
CA SER A 44 1.81 -2.49 -8.14
C SER A 44 1.06 -3.58 -8.92
N ASN A 45 1.68 -4.19 -9.92
CA ASN A 45 1.07 -5.29 -10.67
C ASN A 45 0.84 -6.53 -9.79
N LEU A 46 1.81 -6.90 -8.95
CA LEU A 46 1.67 -8.00 -8.00
C LEU A 46 0.55 -7.74 -6.99
N GLU A 47 0.44 -6.51 -6.49
CA GLU A 47 -0.60 -6.11 -5.56
C GLU A 47 -2.00 -6.23 -6.17
N ILE A 48 -2.17 -5.82 -7.44
CA ILE A 48 -3.43 -6.00 -8.18
C ILE A 48 -3.72 -7.49 -8.40
N TYR A 49 -2.71 -8.26 -8.80
CA TYR A 49 -2.86 -9.71 -9.00
C TYR A 49 -3.33 -10.40 -7.71
N LEU A 50 -2.67 -10.14 -6.58
CA LEU A 50 -3.01 -10.75 -5.30
C LEU A 50 -4.42 -10.36 -4.82
N ARG A 51 -4.83 -9.10 -5.00
CA ARG A 51 -6.20 -8.66 -4.70
C ARG A 51 -7.23 -9.42 -5.52
N ASN A 52 -7.00 -9.54 -6.82
CA ASN A 52 -7.94 -10.20 -7.72
C ASN A 52 -7.99 -11.72 -7.47
N ALA A 53 -6.86 -12.34 -7.15
CA ALA A 53 -6.80 -13.75 -6.78
C ALA A 53 -7.55 -14.01 -5.46
N LEU A 54 -7.30 -13.18 -4.44
CA LEU A 54 -8.04 -13.22 -3.16
C LEU A 54 -9.55 -13.08 -3.40
N ASP A 55 -9.94 -12.07 -4.18
CA ASP A 55 -11.34 -11.80 -4.49
C ASP A 55 -12.02 -12.96 -5.22
N TYR A 56 -11.35 -13.51 -6.25
CA TYR A 56 -11.82 -14.69 -6.95
C TYR A 56 -12.06 -15.85 -5.99
N CYS A 57 -11.08 -16.19 -5.16
CA CYS A 57 -11.18 -17.30 -4.21
C CYS A 57 -12.30 -17.09 -3.19
N LEU A 58 -12.36 -15.92 -2.54
CA LEU A 58 -13.35 -15.66 -1.50
C LEU A 58 -14.76 -15.49 -2.06
N THR A 59 -14.90 -14.98 -3.27
CA THR A 59 -16.18 -15.00 -3.98
C THR A 59 -16.71 -16.43 -4.17
N GLN A 60 -15.84 -17.40 -4.48
CA GLN A 60 -16.27 -18.80 -4.59
C GLN A 60 -16.64 -19.43 -3.24
N ILE A 61 -15.92 -19.06 -2.16
CA ILE A 61 -16.09 -19.68 -0.84
C ILE A 61 -17.26 -19.06 -0.06
N LYS A 62 -17.44 -17.75 -0.17
CA LYS A 62 -18.35 -16.95 0.66
C LYS A 62 -19.41 -16.18 -0.13
N GLY A 63 -19.29 -16.11 -1.45
CA GLY A 63 -20.15 -15.29 -2.31
C GLY A 63 -19.65 -13.86 -2.49
N ASN A 64 -20.34 -13.10 -3.36
CA ASN A 64 -19.92 -11.75 -3.80
C ASN A 64 -19.89 -10.71 -2.67
N GLU A 65 -20.61 -10.93 -1.57
CA GLU A 65 -20.71 -9.95 -0.47
C GLU A 65 -19.60 -10.11 0.57
N TRP A 66 -18.67 -11.06 0.38
CA TRP A 66 -17.64 -11.41 1.38
C TRP A 66 -16.85 -10.20 1.88
N VAL A 67 -16.60 -9.22 1.01
CA VAL A 67 -15.83 -8.00 1.32
C VAL A 67 -16.52 -7.15 2.38
N PHE A 68 -17.86 -7.15 2.42
CA PHE A 68 -18.63 -6.38 3.39
C PHE A 68 -18.78 -7.11 4.73
N ASP A 69 -18.74 -8.44 4.69
CA ASP A 69 -18.85 -9.29 5.87
C ASP A 69 -17.51 -9.50 6.58
N GLU A 70 -16.40 -9.14 5.94
CA GLU A 70 -15.06 -9.32 6.49
C GLU A 70 -14.76 -8.31 7.60
N VAL A 71 -14.66 -8.79 8.83
CA VAL A 71 -14.49 -7.96 10.04
C VAL A 71 -13.23 -7.10 9.95
N SER A 72 -12.15 -7.62 9.36
CA SER A 72 -10.91 -6.86 9.22
C SER A 72 -11.02 -5.66 8.27
N LEU A 73 -12.07 -5.60 7.43
CA LEU A 73 -12.31 -4.52 6.48
C LEU A 73 -13.29 -3.46 6.99
N ILE A 74 -13.94 -3.66 8.14
CA ILE A 74 -14.86 -2.69 8.74
C ILE A 74 -14.23 -1.29 8.87
N PRO A 75 -13.00 -1.12 9.40
CA PRO A 75 -12.40 0.21 9.53
C PRO A 75 -12.26 0.93 8.18
N LEU A 76 -11.88 0.19 7.13
CA LEU A 76 -11.75 0.73 5.78
C LEU A 76 -13.13 1.14 5.22
N ILE A 77 -14.14 0.29 5.42
CA ILE A 77 -15.50 0.56 4.94
C ILE A 77 -16.08 1.81 5.60
N GLU A 78 -15.93 1.96 6.91
CA GLU A 78 -16.39 3.15 7.63
C GLU A 78 -15.63 4.42 7.19
N GLU A 79 -14.31 4.35 6.98
CA GLU A 79 -13.53 5.47 6.44
C GLU A 79 -14.04 5.91 5.05
N LEU A 80 -14.42 4.95 4.20
CA LEU A 80 -14.96 5.23 2.87
C LEU A 80 -16.37 5.84 2.95
N LYS A 81 -17.20 5.41 3.91
CA LYS A 81 -18.54 5.98 4.15
C LYS A 81 -18.46 7.41 4.65
N ASP A 82 -17.54 7.71 5.57
CA ASP A 82 -17.31 9.06 6.09
C ASP A 82 -16.90 10.05 4.99
N LYS A 83 -16.18 9.55 3.98
CA LYS A 83 -15.82 10.32 2.77
C LYS A 83 -16.97 10.47 1.78
N LYS A 84 -18.21 10.13 2.18
CA LYS A 84 -19.45 10.21 1.39
C LYS A 84 -19.35 9.54 0.02
N LYS A 85 -18.62 8.44 -0.07
CA LYS A 85 -18.55 7.64 -1.30
C LYS A 85 -19.58 6.51 -1.23
N GLU A 86 -20.24 6.25 -2.35
CA GLU A 86 -21.00 5.01 -2.52
C GLU A 86 -20.03 3.83 -2.36
N ILE A 87 -20.37 2.90 -1.46
CA ILE A 87 -19.51 1.76 -1.16
C ILE A 87 -19.88 0.63 -2.11
N THR A 88 -18.96 0.32 -3.01
CA THR A 88 -19.08 -0.81 -3.93
C THR A 88 -18.00 -1.84 -3.62
N HIS A 89 -18.25 -3.09 -4.01
CA HIS A 89 -17.30 -4.21 -3.86
C HIS A 89 -15.93 -3.85 -4.45
N SER A 90 -15.92 -3.36 -5.69
CA SER A 90 -14.71 -2.93 -6.39
C SER A 90 -14.00 -1.76 -5.69
N LEU A 91 -14.75 -0.81 -5.12
CA LEU A 91 -14.14 0.30 -4.39
C LEU A 91 -13.37 -0.22 -3.16
N VAL A 92 -13.97 -1.10 -2.36
CA VAL A 92 -13.31 -1.65 -1.17
C VAL A 92 -12.08 -2.45 -1.57
N LEU A 93 -12.17 -3.32 -2.58
CA LEU A 93 -11.01 -4.05 -3.12
C LEU A 93 -9.88 -3.11 -3.57
N SER A 94 -10.20 -2.05 -4.32
CA SER A 94 -9.21 -1.08 -4.82
C SER A 94 -8.51 -0.27 -3.72
N LYS A 95 -9.10 -0.23 -2.52
CA LYS A 95 -8.59 0.51 -1.35
C LYS A 95 -7.99 -0.38 -0.27
N MET A 96 -8.16 -1.68 -0.38
CA MET A 96 -7.55 -2.65 0.52
C MET A 96 -6.03 -2.60 0.39
N SER A 97 -5.30 -2.38 1.48
CA SER A 97 -3.82 -2.34 1.44
C SER A 97 -3.23 -3.72 1.10
N LEU A 98 -2.00 -3.75 0.56
CA LEU A 98 -1.29 -5.02 0.34
C LEU A 98 -1.16 -5.85 1.63
N GLU A 99 -0.96 -5.18 2.77
CA GLU A 99 -0.92 -5.84 4.08
C GLU A 99 -2.23 -6.57 4.40
N ALA A 100 -3.38 -5.93 4.19
CA ALA A 100 -4.68 -6.54 4.42
C ALA A 100 -4.91 -7.73 3.47
N VAL A 101 -4.54 -7.59 2.19
CA VAL A 101 -4.61 -8.67 1.20
C VAL A 101 -3.78 -9.87 1.65
N ILE A 102 -2.52 -9.66 2.01
CA ILE A 102 -1.63 -10.74 2.46
C ILE A 102 -2.16 -11.41 3.72
N LYS A 103 -2.64 -10.64 4.71
CA LYS A 103 -3.24 -11.18 5.93
C LYS A 103 -4.45 -12.07 5.63
N LEU A 104 -5.32 -11.65 4.72
CA LEU A 104 -6.50 -12.42 4.33
C LEU A 104 -6.10 -13.69 3.56
N ILE A 105 -5.13 -13.61 2.64
CA ILE A 105 -4.59 -14.79 1.95
C ILE A 105 -4.13 -15.84 2.96
N PHE A 106 -3.31 -15.45 3.95
CA PHE A 106 -2.84 -16.37 4.98
C PHE A 106 -3.95 -16.86 5.92
N PHE A 107 -4.87 -15.98 6.31
CA PHE A 107 -5.99 -16.33 7.18
C PHE A 107 -6.89 -17.41 6.55
N TYR A 108 -7.16 -17.28 5.25
CA TYR A 108 -7.96 -18.23 4.48
C TYR A 108 -7.14 -19.38 3.86
N LYS A 109 -5.83 -19.42 4.08
CA LYS A 109 -4.91 -20.44 3.57
C LYS A 109 -4.95 -20.55 2.03
N LEU A 110 -4.82 -19.42 1.35
CA LEU A 110 -4.92 -19.29 -0.11
C LEU A 110 -3.55 -19.19 -0.81
N GLU A 111 -2.45 -19.50 -0.13
CA GLU A 111 -1.06 -19.42 -0.63
C GLU A 111 -0.63 -20.51 -1.64
N GLY A 112 -1.60 -21.19 -2.26
CA GLY A 112 -1.39 -22.35 -3.15
C GLY A 112 -0.67 -22.07 -4.47
#